data_AF-A0A7S2UVB1-F1
#
_entry.id   AF-A0A7S2UVB1-F1
#
_cell.length_a   1.000
_cell.length_b   1.000
_cell.length_c   1.000
_cell.angle_alpha   90.00
_cell.angle_beta   90.00
_cell.angle_gamma   90.00
#
_symmetry.space_group_name_H-M   'P 1'
#
loop_
_entity.id
_entity.type
_entity.pdbx_description
1 polymer ?
#
loop_
_entity_poly.entity_id
_entity_poly.type
_entity_poly.pdbx_seq_one_letter_code
_entity_poly.pdbx_strand_id
1 'polypeptide(L)'
;PANPPPGSAGKRYFKLQTYVLSLRQHSSTPSELSTHARLLKDTEQSYTLAEALDAEKRLPLGLKEILEEPKVVDLLTVEGVEGQVTGPHPTGRLDITVAYLRRVHFFVYYGGRQCRDEGDLLGTNSKIYYRPSPYVPPKALPPAEKADADK
;
A
#
# COMPACT_ATOMS: atom_id res chain seq x y z
N PRO A 1 -30.41 -5.37 -43.81
CA PRO A 1 -29.45 -4.33 -43.36
C PRO A 1 -30.03 -2.94 -43.67
N ALA A 2 -30.40 -2.18 -42.64
CA ALA A 2 -31.01 -0.86 -42.80
C ALA A 2 -29.95 0.17 -43.19
N ASN A 3 -30.22 0.97 -44.23
CA ASN A 3 -29.32 2.02 -44.68
C ASN A 3 -29.22 3.15 -43.64
N PRO A 4 -28.03 3.72 -43.39
CA PRO A 4 -27.87 4.84 -42.47
C PRO A 4 -28.51 6.13 -43.04
N PRO A 5 -28.99 7.03 -42.17
CA PRO A 5 -29.63 8.28 -42.61
C PRO A 5 -28.63 9.19 -43.34
N PRO A 6 -29.08 9.90 -44.39
CA PRO A 6 -28.24 10.83 -45.15
C PRO A 6 -27.88 12.05 -44.30
N GLY A 7 -26.57 12.34 -44.17
CA GLY A 7 -26.02 13.43 -43.35
C GLY A 7 -24.94 13.02 -42.33
N SER A 8 -24.60 11.73 -42.26
CA SER A 8 -23.64 11.16 -41.29
C SER A 8 -22.20 11.06 -41.81
N ALA A 9 -21.77 11.94 -42.72
CA ALA A 9 -20.39 11.99 -43.17
C ALA A 9 -19.46 12.40 -42.01
N GLY A 10 -18.96 11.40 -41.27
CA GLY A 10 -17.95 11.57 -40.23
C GLY A 10 -18.23 10.90 -38.89
N LYS A 11 -19.45 10.42 -38.61
CA LYS A 11 -19.76 9.75 -37.34
C LYS A 11 -19.94 8.25 -37.55
N ARG A 12 -18.94 7.47 -37.10
CA ARG A 12 -19.04 6.00 -37.02
C ARG A 12 -19.92 5.64 -35.83
N TYR A 13 -21.03 4.98 -36.09
CA TYR A 13 -21.90 4.46 -35.04
C TYR A 13 -21.51 3.02 -34.72
N PHE A 14 -21.31 2.72 -33.45
CA PHE A 14 -21.17 1.36 -32.96
C PHE A 14 -22.08 1.18 -31.74
N LYS A 15 -22.64 -0.01 -31.59
CA LYS A 15 -23.48 -0.35 -30.44
C LYS A 15 -22.58 -0.62 -29.24
N LEU A 16 -22.59 0.27 -28.25
CA LEU A 16 -21.89 0.03 -26.99
C LEU A 16 -22.60 -1.10 -26.24
N GLN A 17 -21.92 -2.24 -26.08
CA GLN A 17 -22.37 -3.29 -25.18
C GLN A 17 -21.88 -2.95 -23.77
N THR A 18 -22.81 -2.82 -22.83
CA THR A 18 -22.50 -2.54 -21.44
C THR A 18 -22.72 -3.80 -20.60
N TYR A 19 -21.86 -3.97 -19.59
CA TYR A 19 -21.96 -5.05 -18.61
C TYR A 19 -21.91 -4.44 -17.22
N VAL A 20 -22.60 -5.06 -16.27
CA VAL A 20 -22.49 -4.70 -14.86
C VAL A 20 -21.16 -5.24 -14.36
N LEU A 21 -20.28 -4.33 -13.94
CA LEU A 21 -18.95 -4.66 -13.49
C LEU A 21 -18.97 -4.96 -11.98
N SER A 22 -18.52 -6.15 -11.58
CA SER A 22 -18.49 -6.58 -10.17
C SER A 22 -17.33 -5.92 -9.39
N LEU A 23 -17.56 -5.71 -8.10
CA LEU A 23 -16.80 -4.84 -7.20
C LEU A 23 -15.59 -5.51 -6.52
N ARG A 24 -14.67 -4.64 -6.05
CA ARG A 24 -13.45 -4.84 -5.24
C ARG A 24 -13.04 -6.28 -4.93
N GLN A 25 -11.90 -6.67 -5.48
CA GLN A 25 -11.21 -7.90 -5.13
C GLN A 25 -10.16 -7.66 -4.04
N HIS A 26 -10.27 -8.40 -2.94
CA HIS A 26 -9.22 -8.52 -1.95
C HIS A 26 -8.35 -9.74 -2.27
N SER A 27 -7.05 -9.63 -2.06
CA SER A 27 -6.12 -10.71 -2.41
C SER A 27 -5.03 -10.85 -1.38
N SER A 28 -4.94 -12.04 -0.82
CA SER A 28 -3.85 -12.37 0.10
C SER A 28 -2.54 -12.38 -0.67
N THR A 29 -1.53 -11.78 -0.07
CA THR A 29 -0.15 -11.87 -0.53
C THR A 29 0.53 -13.12 0.05
N PRO A 30 1.65 -13.58 -0.54
CA PRO A 30 2.44 -14.67 0.01
C PRO A 30 2.94 -14.37 1.43
N SER A 31 2.95 -15.37 2.32
CA SER A 31 3.30 -15.21 3.75
C SER A 31 4.74 -14.75 3.98
N GLU A 32 5.65 -14.96 3.03
CA GLU A 32 7.04 -14.51 3.11
C GLU A 32 7.15 -12.98 3.23
N LEU A 33 6.13 -12.26 2.76
CA LEU A 33 6.04 -10.79 2.85
C LEU A 33 5.68 -10.29 4.26
N SER A 34 5.32 -11.19 5.18
CA SER A 34 5.06 -10.88 6.59
C SER A 34 6.29 -11.09 7.49
N THR A 35 7.46 -11.46 6.94
CA THR A 35 8.70 -11.66 7.72
C THR A 35 9.31 -10.33 8.18
N HIS A 36 9.86 -10.26 9.39
CA HIS A 36 10.40 -9.02 9.96
C HIS A 36 11.46 -8.34 9.07
N ALA A 37 12.41 -9.12 8.54
CA ALA A 37 13.43 -8.61 7.62
C ALA A 37 12.80 -7.99 6.35
N ARG A 38 11.71 -8.60 5.85
CA ARG A 38 10.99 -8.09 4.69
C ARG A 38 10.20 -6.83 5.02
N LEU A 39 9.60 -6.75 6.20
CA LEU A 39 8.88 -5.57 6.65
C LEU A 39 9.78 -4.34 6.72
N LEU A 40 11.00 -4.47 7.27
CA LEU A 40 11.96 -3.37 7.32
C LEU A 40 12.32 -2.89 5.91
N LYS A 41 12.65 -3.83 5.02
CA LYS A 41 12.98 -3.53 3.62
C LYS A 41 11.81 -2.88 2.88
N ASP A 42 10.60 -3.42 3.01
CA ASP A 42 9.42 -2.86 2.36
C ASP A 42 9.08 -1.47 2.92
N THR A 43 9.34 -1.21 4.20
CA THR A 43 9.16 0.13 4.80
C THR A 43 10.06 1.15 4.12
N GLU A 44 11.35 0.85 3.97
CA GLU A 44 12.30 1.73 3.29
C GLU A 44 11.92 1.90 1.81
N GLN A 45 11.69 0.80 1.10
CA GLN A 45 11.39 0.83 -0.33
C GLN A 45 10.09 1.59 -0.65
N SER A 46 9.02 1.34 0.11
CA SER A 46 7.74 2.03 -0.09
C SER A 46 7.85 3.52 0.24
N TYR A 47 8.65 3.90 1.24
CA TYR A 47 8.89 5.29 1.60
C TYR A 47 9.66 6.02 0.51
N THR A 48 10.78 5.47 0.04
CA THR A 48 11.57 6.05 -1.06
C THR A 48 10.74 6.18 -2.34
N LEU A 49 9.91 5.18 -2.65
CA LEU A 49 9.00 5.25 -3.79
C LEU A 49 7.99 6.39 -3.66
N ALA A 50 7.40 6.58 -2.47
CA ALA A 50 6.46 7.66 -2.24
C ALA A 50 7.13 9.04 -2.39
N GLU A 51 8.31 9.25 -1.80
CA GLU A 51 9.05 10.51 -1.97
C GLU A 51 9.38 10.81 -3.43
N ALA A 52 9.80 9.80 -4.21
CA ALA A 52 10.08 9.97 -5.63
C ALA A 52 8.82 10.38 -6.42
N LEU A 53 7.66 9.77 -6.11
CA LEU A 53 6.40 10.09 -6.76
C LEU A 53 5.82 11.44 -6.31
N ASP A 54 6.06 11.85 -5.07
CA ASP A 54 5.71 13.18 -4.55
C ASP A 54 6.48 14.26 -5.29
N ALA A 55 7.79 14.05 -5.49
CA ALA A 55 8.64 14.94 -6.26
C ALA A 55 8.22 15.03 -7.73
N GLU A 56 7.87 13.91 -8.36
CA GLU A 56 7.37 13.87 -9.74
C GLU A 56 6.07 14.70 -9.90
N LYS A 57 5.13 14.56 -8.96
CA LYS A 57 3.84 15.27 -8.98
C LYS A 57 3.91 16.69 -8.40
N ARG A 58 5.04 17.09 -7.80
CA ARG A 58 5.23 18.37 -7.10
C ARG A 58 4.14 18.65 -6.08
N LEU A 59 3.84 17.64 -5.25
CA LEU A 59 2.83 17.79 -4.21
C LEU A 59 3.33 18.78 -3.13
N PRO A 60 2.46 19.68 -2.63
CA PRO A 60 2.84 20.65 -1.61
C PRO A 60 2.98 20.02 -0.21
N LEU A 61 2.29 18.89 0.03
CA LEU A 61 2.36 18.09 1.24
C LEU A 61 2.56 16.64 0.82
N GLY A 62 3.72 16.07 1.14
CA GLY A 62 4.09 14.71 0.79
C GLY A 62 3.83 13.72 1.93
N LEU A 63 4.30 12.50 1.73
CA LEU A 63 4.23 11.46 2.75
C LEU A 63 4.95 11.86 4.05
N LYS A 64 6.05 12.60 3.94
CA LYS A 64 6.89 12.97 5.07
C LYS A 64 6.11 13.80 6.09
N GLU A 65 5.41 14.83 5.63
CA GLU A 65 4.60 15.71 6.48
C GLU A 65 3.45 14.95 7.14
N ILE A 66 2.86 13.97 6.44
CA ILE A 66 1.78 13.12 6.99
C ILE A 66 2.29 12.23 8.11
N LEU A 67 3.50 11.67 7.97
CA LEU A 67 4.09 10.83 9.02
C LEU A 67 4.52 11.64 10.25
N GLU A 68 4.77 12.93 10.09
CA GLU A 68 5.10 13.86 11.18
C GLU A 68 3.86 14.46 11.86
N GLU A 69 2.66 14.23 11.31
CA GLU A 69 1.42 14.73 11.91
C GLU A 69 1.20 14.09 13.30
N PRO A 70 0.93 14.87 14.36
CA PRO A 70 0.89 14.37 15.74
C PRO A 70 -0.09 13.22 15.92
N LYS A 71 -1.26 13.29 15.27
CA LYS A 71 -2.25 12.20 15.30
C LYS A 71 -1.74 10.90 14.69
N VAL A 72 -0.88 10.99 13.67
CA VAL A 72 -0.28 9.83 13.02
C VAL A 72 0.83 9.27 13.88
N VAL A 73 1.65 10.14 14.47
CA VAL A 73 2.69 9.74 15.44
C VAL A 73 2.05 9.00 16.62
N ASP A 74 0.97 9.54 17.19
CA ASP A 74 0.21 8.93 18.29
C ASP A 74 -0.31 7.54 17.91
N LEU A 75 -0.77 7.34 16.66
CA LEU A 75 -1.23 6.03 16.17
C LEU A 75 -0.08 5.04 15.92
N LEU A 76 1.12 5.53 15.64
CA LEU A 76 2.31 4.71 15.43
C LEU A 76 2.94 4.27 16.76
N THR A 77 2.78 5.08 17.81
CA THR A 77 3.15 4.76 19.19
C THR A 77 2.01 3.99 19.85
N VAL A 78 2.11 2.67 19.95
CA VAL A 78 1.09 1.87 20.65
C VAL A 78 1.22 2.12 22.15
N GLU A 79 0.23 2.76 22.76
CA GLU A 79 -0.02 2.62 24.20
C GLU A 79 -0.47 1.18 24.44
N GLY A 80 0.38 0.37 25.08
CA GLY A 80 -0.03 -0.95 25.53
C GLY A 80 -1.18 -0.81 26.53
N VAL A 81 -2.23 -1.61 26.34
CA VAL A 81 -3.21 -1.91 27.39
C VAL A 81 -2.40 -2.29 28.63
N GLU A 82 -2.48 -1.50 29.71
CA GLU A 82 -1.66 -1.58 30.95
C GLU A 82 -0.35 -0.76 31.01
N GLY A 83 -0.25 0.38 30.31
CA GLY A 83 0.75 1.41 30.65
C GLY A 83 2.22 1.02 30.43
N GLN A 84 2.46 -0.07 29.71
CA GLN A 84 3.77 -0.39 29.15
C GLN A 84 3.80 0.08 27.69
N VAL A 85 4.73 0.99 27.39
CA VAL A 85 5.04 1.43 26.02
C VAL A 85 5.65 0.25 25.28
N THR A 86 4.82 -0.55 24.60
CA THR A 86 5.24 -1.70 23.81
C THR A 86 5.72 -1.30 22.41
N GLY A 87 6.65 -0.34 22.35
CA GLY A 87 7.33 0.04 21.12
C GLY A 87 6.42 0.48 19.94
N PRO A 88 7.01 0.85 18.80
CA PRO A 88 6.25 1.23 17.61
C PRO A 88 5.48 0.03 17.05
N HIS A 89 4.25 0.24 16.55
CA HIS A 89 3.49 -0.80 15.85
C HIS A 89 4.37 -1.37 14.71
N PRO A 90 4.67 -2.67 14.68
CA PRO A 90 5.76 -3.20 13.85
C PRO A 90 5.55 -3.02 12.35
N THR A 91 4.30 -2.81 11.93
CA THR A 91 3.93 -2.55 10.52
C THR A 91 3.32 -1.17 10.28
N GLY A 92 3.10 -0.35 11.31
CA GLY A 92 2.23 0.83 11.22
C GLY A 92 2.71 1.83 10.15
N ARG A 93 4.00 2.16 10.16
CA ARG A 93 4.60 3.09 9.19
C ARG A 93 4.48 2.57 7.76
N LEU A 94 4.68 1.27 7.56
CA LEU A 94 4.53 0.62 6.27
C LEU A 94 3.08 0.61 5.78
N ASP A 95 2.13 0.31 6.66
CA ASP A 95 0.71 0.26 6.31
C ASP A 95 0.19 1.66 5.91
N ILE A 96 0.61 2.71 6.62
CA ILE A 96 0.29 4.11 6.27
C ILE A 96 0.91 4.47 4.92
N THR A 97 2.18 4.13 4.71
CA THR A 97 2.90 4.42 3.46
C THR A 97 2.25 3.72 2.26
N VAL A 98 1.89 2.45 2.40
CA VAL A 98 1.20 1.69 1.34
C VAL A 98 -0.20 2.26 1.09
N ALA A 99 -0.93 2.68 2.14
CA ALA A 99 -2.21 3.34 1.99
C ALA A 99 -2.09 4.69 1.27
N TYR A 100 -1.04 5.46 1.57
CA TYR A 100 -0.73 6.73 0.91
C TYR A 100 -0.45 6.52 -0.59
N LEU A 101 0.47 5.61 -0.93
CA LEU A 101 0.76 5.21 -2.31
C LEU A 101 -0.51 4.83 -3.08
N ARG A 102 -1.41 4.07 -2.44
CA ARG A 102 -2.66 3.64 -3.05
C ARG A 102 -3.62 4.79 -3.31
N ARG A 103 -3.77 5.73 -2.36
CA ARG A 103 -4.78 6.81 -2.42
C ARG A 103 -4.31 8.02 -3.23
N VAL A 104 -3.05 8.41 -3.10
CA VAL A 104 -2.50 9.63 -3.70
C VAL A 104 -1.85 9.36 -5.06
N HIS A 105 -1.18 8.22 -5.21
CA HIS A 105 -0.48 7.87 -6.45
C HIS A 105 -1.16 6.80 -7.28
N PHE A 106 -2.31 6.29 -6.82
CA PHE A 106 -3.00 5.14 -7.41
C PHE A 106 -2.04 3.95 -7.63
N PHE A 107 -1.06 3.79 -6.75
CA PHE A 107 -0.04 2.76 -6.83
C PHE A 107 -0.39 1.58 -5.94
N VAL A 108 -0.42 0.37 -6.51
CA VAL A 108 -0.71 -0.87 -5.79
C VAL A 108 0.62 -1.53 -5.42
N TYR A 109 1.13 -1.26 -4.21
CA TYR A 109 2.49 -1.62 -3.77
C TYR A 109 2.84 -3.10 -3.99
N TYR A 110 2.14 -4.03 -3.34
CA TYR A 110 2.40 -5.47 -3.49
C TYR A 110 2.08 -6.02 -4.88
N GLY A 111 1.32 -5.28 -5.68
CA GLY A 111 1.04 -5.62 -7.07
C GLY A 111 2.03 -5.02 -8.07
N GLY A 112 2.96 -4.17 -7.62
CA GLY A 112 3.98 -3.53 -8.45
C GLY A 112 3.44 -2.71 -9.62
N ARG A 113 2.24 -2.14 -9.50
CA ARG A 113 1.55 -1.47 -10.63
C ARG A 113 0.98 -0.11 -10.25
N GLN A 114 1.04 0.82 -11.19
CA GLN A 114 0.40 2.14 -11.08
C GLN A 114 -0.86 2.18 -11.95
N CYS A 115 -1.99 2.55 -11.37
CA CYS A 115 -3.28 2.63 -12.05
C CYS A 115 -3.65 4.10 -12.31
N ARG A 116 -3.04 4.74 -13.32
CA ARG A 116 -3.19 6.19 -13.54
C ARG A 116 -4.62 6.63 -13.84
N ASP A 117 -5.36 5.82 -14.60
CA ASP A 117 -6.72 6.15 -15.06
C ASP A 117 -7.79 5.85 -13.98
N GLU A 118 -7.42 5.27 -12.83
CA GLU A 118 -8.38 4.94 -11.77
C GLU A 118 -9.07 6.17 -11.17
N GLY A 119 -8.47 7.35 -11.28
CA GLY A 119 -9.11 8.61 -10.88
C GLY A 119 -10.31 8.98 -11.75
N ASP A 120 -10.34 8.54 -13.01
CA ASP A 120 -11.40 8.85 -13.98
C ASP A 120 -12.51 7.78 -14.02
N LEU A 121 -12.32 6.67 -13.31
CA LEU A 121 -13.30 5.59 -13.21
C LEU A 121 -14.34 5.90 -12.13
N LEU A 122 -15.62 5.65 -12.45
CA LEU A 122 -16.76 5.76 -11.50
C LEU A 122 -16.62 4.86 -10.26
N GLY A 123 -15.74 3.86 -10.30
CA GLY A 123 -15.39 3.02 -9.17
C GLY A 123 -13.97 2.47 -9.31
N THR A 124 -13.19 2.56 -8.24
CA THR A 124 -11.85 1.97 -8.19
C THR A 124 -11.96 0.46 -8.05
N ASN A 125 -11.83 -0.27 -9.15
CA ASN A 125 -11.82 -1.74 -9.13
C ASN A 125 -10.43 -2.32 -8.84
N SER A 126 -9.60 -1.56 -8.14
CA SER A 126 -8.25 -1.98 -7.81
C SER A 126 -8.31 -3.20 -6.88
N LYS A 127 -7.61 -4.25 -7.28
CA LYS A 127 -7.26 -5.35 -6.40
C LYS A 127 -6.47 -4.81 -5.20
N ILE A 128 -6.99 -4.96 -3.98
CA ILE A 128 -6.30 -4.58 -2.74
C ILE A 128 -5.59 -5.82 -2.22
N TYR A 129 -4.28 -5.72 -2.14
CA TYR A 129 -3.43 -6.78 -1.60
C TYR A 129 -3.25 -6.59 -0.10
N TYR A 130 -3.49 -7.66 0.67
CA TYR A 130 -3.28 -7.67 2.12
C TYR A 130 -2.28 -8.76 2.51
N ARG A 131 -1.58 -8.56 3.62
CA ARG A 131 -0.69 -9.56 4.19
C ARG A 131 -1.47 -10.51 5.10
N PRO A 132 -1.29 -11.84 4.98
CA PRO A 132 -1.88 -12.77 5.92
C PRO A 132 -1.20 -12.62 7.30
N SER A 133 -2.03 -12.61 8.35
CA SER A 133 -1.62 -12.74 9.76
C SER A 133 -1.22 -14.22 10.02
N PRO A 134 -0.19 -14.53 10.84
CA PRO A 134 0.40 -13.69 11.89
C PRO A 134 1.76 -13.08 11.54
N TYR A 135 1.97 -11.86 12.06
CA TYR A 135 3.31 -11.34 12.31
C TYR A 135 4.00 -12.27 13.31
N VAL A 136 5.05 -12.96 12.87
CA VAL A 136 5.91 -13.74 13.76
C VAL A 136 7.06 -12.83 14.18
N PRO A 137 7.08 -12.32 15.43
CA PRO A 137 8.23 -11.56 15.91
C PRO A 137 9.50 -12.42 15.80
N PRO A 138 10.67 -11.82 15.52
CA PRO A 138 11.91 -12.58 15.47
C PRO A 138 12.08 -13.36 16.78
N LYS A 139 12.25 -14.69 16.68
CA LYS A 139 12.58 -15.55 17.81
C LYS A 139 13.85 -14.98 18.42
N ALA A 140 13.79 -14.54 19.68
CA ALA A 140 14.95 -13.97 20.38
C ALA A 140 16.17 -14.88 20.14
N LEU A 141 17.25 -14.30 19.63
CA LEU A 141 18.51 -15.02 19.52
C LEU A 141 18.82 -15.60 20.91
N PRO A 142 19.21 -16.88 21.01
CA PRO A 142 19.61 -17.44 22.30
C PRO A 142 20.70 -16.53 22.89
N PRO A 143 20.65 -16.25 24.21
CA PRO A 143 21.65 -15.43 24.86
C PRO A 143 23.02 -16.00 24.53
N ALA A 144 23.93 -15.14 24.05
CA ALA A 144 25.29 -15.52 23.74
C ALA A 144 25.85 -16.35 24.91
N GLU A 145 26.11 -17.62 24.62
CA GLU A 145 26.76 -18.55 25.52
C GLU A 145 28.01 -17.83 26.02
N LYS A 146 28.04 -17.49 27.30
CA LYS A 146 29.22 -16.91 27.91
C LYS A 146 30.31 -17.95 27.72
N ALA A 147 31.26 -17.66 26.84
CA ALA A 147 32.46 -18.46 26.72
C ALA A 147 33.11 -18.47 28.10
N ASP A 148 33.12 -19.66 28.73
CA ASP A 148 33.85 -19.94 29.94
C ASP A 148 35.31 -19.52 29.72
N ALA A 149 35.69 -18.40 30.34
CA ALA A 149 37.06 -17.98 30.46
C ALA A 149 37.69 -18.82 31.59
N ASP A 150 38.11 -20.03 31.23
CA ASP A 150 38.92 -20.91 32.08
C ASP A 150 40.30 -21.05 31.43
N LYS A 151 41.21 -20.15 31.82
CA LYS A 151 42.66 -20.36 32.01
C LYS A 151 43.40 -19.09 32.42
#